data_AF-L0HRG7-F1
#
_entry.id   AF-L0HRG7-F1
#
_cell.length_a   1.000
_cell.length_b   1.000
_cell.length_c   1.000
_cell.angle_alpha   90.00
_cell.angle_beta   90.00
_cell.angle_gamma   90.00
#
_symmetry.space_group_name_H-M   'P 1'
#
loop_
_entity.id
_entity.type
_entity.pdbx_description
1 polymer ?
#
loop_
_entity_poly.entity_id
_entity_poly.type
_entity_poly.pdbx_seq_one_letter_code
_entity_poly.pdbx_strand_id
1 'polypeptide(L)'
;VKKLAKKYSAFLASETVIKQIPRLLGPGLNKAGKFPALVSHNESLEAKANEIKASIKFQLKKVLCMGVAVGNVAMTDKELYINIQ
;
A
#
# COMPACT_ATOMS: atom_id res chain seq x y z
N VAL A 1 -2.56 10.80 -13.38
CA VAL A 1 -1.88 9.79 -12.53
C VAL A 1 -0.99 10.37 -11.42
N LYS A 2 -0.04 11.27 -11.67
CA LYS A 2 0.89 11.78 -10.64
C LYS A 2 0.21 12.41 -9.41
N LYS A 3 -0.87 13.18 -9.60
CA LYS A 3 -1.63 13.81 -8.50
C LYS A 3 -2.31 12.77 -7.59
N LEU A 4 -2.91 11.74 -8.19
CA LEU A 4 -3.53 10.61 -7.47
C LEU A 4 -2.49 9.75 -6.76
N ALA A 5 -1.40 9.40 -7.46
CA ALA A 5 -0.30 8.62 -6.90
C ALA A 5 0.44 9.34 -5.76
N LYS A 6 0.38 10.68 -5.69
CA LYS A 6 0.93 11.45 -4.56
C LYS A 6 -0.05 11.53 -3.38
N LYS A 7 -1.36 11.55 -3.64
CA LYS A 7 -2.40 11.74 -2.62
C LYS A 7 -2.72 10.45 -1.83
N TYR A 8 -2.63 9.29 -2.46
CA TYR A 8 -2.97 8.00 -1.82
C TYR A 8 -1.74 7.10 -1.68
N SER A 9 -1.67 6.35 -0.58
CA SER A 9 -0.56 5.41 -0.31
C SER A 9 -0.73 4.09 -1.06
N ALA A 10 -1.95 3.54 -1.04
CA ALA A 10 -2.30 2.28 -1.69
C ALA A 10 -3.52 2.45 -2.61
N PHE A 11 -3.63 1.56 -3.60
CA PHE A 11 -4.76 1.48 -4.52
C PHE A 11 -5.34 0.08 -4.48
N LEU A 12 -6.66 0.00 -4.61
CA LEU A 12 -7.41 -1.24 -4.72
C LEU A 12 -8.03 -1.30 -6.12
N ALA A 13 -7.98 -2.47 -6.76
CA ALA A 13 -8.56 -2.68 -8.07
C ALA A 13 -9.31 -4.00 -8.12
N SER A 14 -10.48 -4.00 -8.76
CA SER A 14 -11.23 -5.23 -9.04
C SER A 14 -10.52 -6.10 -10.07
N GLU A 15 -10.83 -7.39 -10.08
CA GLU A 15 -10.26 -8.39 -11.00
C GLU A 15 -10.39 -8.03 -12.49
N THR A 16 -11.47 -7.34 -12.85
CA THR A 16 -11.72 -6.89 -14.23
C THR A 16 -10.81 -5.72 -14.62
N VAL A 17 -10.55 -4.81 -13.69
CA VAL A 17 -9.82 -3.56 -13.94
C VAL A 17 -8.31 -3.76 -13.80
N ILE A 18 -7.85 -4.65 -12.91
CA ILE A 18 -6.42 -4.87 -12.66
C ILE A 18 -5.64 -5.34 -13.89
N LYS A 19 -6.29 -6.03 -14.84
CA LYS A 19 -5.69 -6.45 -16.11
C LYS A 19 -5.41 -5.28 -17.06
N GLN A 20 -6.15 -4.18 -16.94
CA GLN A 20 -6.01 -2.99 -17.79
C GLN A 20 -5.02 -1.97 -17.22
N ILE A 21 -4.83 -1.97 -15.89
CA ILE A 21 -3.97 -1.02 -15.18
C ILE A 21 -2.49 -1.04 -15.64
N PRO A 22 -1.83 -2.19 -15.90
CA PRO A 22 -0.46 -2.21 -16.40
C PRO A 22 -0.28 -1.44 -17.71
N ARG A 23 -1.27 -1.51 -18.61
CA ARG A 23 -1.20 -0.87 -19.94
C ARG A 23 -1.47 0.63 -19.88
N LEU A 24 -2.46 1.04 -19.10
CA LEU A 24 -2.92 2.44 -19.04
C LEU A 24 -2.18 3.29 -18.00
N LEU A 25 -1.87 2.72 -16.83
CA LEU A 25 -1.29 3.43 -15.69
C LEU A 25 0.05 2.83 -15.22
N GLY A 26 0.54 1.76 -15.86
CA GLY A 26 1.77 1.07 -15.49
C GLY A 26 2.99 1.98 -15.32
N PRO A 27 3.33 2.86 -16.28
CA PRO A 27 4.51 3.72 -16.15
C PRO A 27 4.42 4.70 -14.97
N GLY A 28 3.21 5.15 -14.63
CA GLY A 28 2.98 6.13 -13.57
C GLY A 28 2.90 5.51 -12.18
N LEU A 29 2.19 4.39 -12.04
CA LEU A 29 1.96 3.72 -10.74
C LEU A 29 3.13 2.81 -10.34
N ASN A 30 3.78 2.13 -11.30
CA ASN A 30 4.93 1.27 -11.01
C ASN A 30 6.15 2.10 -10.61
N LYS A 31 6.41 3.22 -11.31
CA LYS A 31 7.50 4.15 -10.95
C LYS A 31 7.30 4.79 -9.56
N ALA A 32 6.04 4.96 -9.14
CA ALA A 32 5.70 5.44 -7.81
C ALA A 32 5.75 4.35 -6.72
N GLY A 33 5.91 3.07 -7.09
CA GLY A 33 5.91 1.93 -6.17
C GLY A 33 4.52 1.58 -5.60
N LYS A 34 3.45 2.12 -6.19
CA LYS A 34 2.06 2.04 -5.68
C LYS A 34 1.18 1.20 -6.59
N PHE A 35 1.62 -0.03 -6.87
CA PHE A 35 0.83 -0.94 -7.69
C PHE A 35 -0.43 -1.38 -6.93
N PRO A 36 -1.62 -1.41 -7.56
CA PRO A 36 -2.84 -1.74 -6.84
C PRO A 36 -2.87 -3.19 -6.36
N ALA A 37 -3.48 -3.42 -5.20
CA ALA A 37 -3.83 -4.74 -4.74
C ALA A 37 -5.16 -5.19 -5.37
N LEU A 38 -5.25 -6.49 -5.67
CA LEU A 38 -6.44 -7.13 -6.23
C LEU A 38 -7.51 -7.27 -5.16
N VAL A 39 -8.75 -6.93 -5.48
CA VAL A 39 -9.94 -7.22 -4.67
C VAL A 39 -10.84 -8.16 -5.47
N SER A 40 -11.17 -9.30 -4.89
CA SER A 40 -12.17 -10.20 -5.46
C SER A 40 -13.59 -9.76 -5.07
N HIS A 41 -14.57 -10.08 -5.92
CA HIS A 41 -15.98 -9.71 -5.70
C HIS A 41 -16.62 -10.33 -4.45
N ASN A 42 -15.96 -11.34 -3.86
CA ASN A 42 -16.44 -12.09 -2.70
C ASN A 42 -15.89 -11.55 -1.37
N GLU A 43 -15.00 -10.56 -1.40
CA GLU A 43 -14.36 -9.99 -0.21
C GLU A 43 -14.97 -8.64 0.15
N SER A 44 -15.11 -8.36 1.44
CA SER A 44 -15.53 -7.03 1.88
C SER A 44 -14.41 -6.01 1.65
N LEU A 45 -14.70 -4.95 0.89
CA LEU A 45 -13.77 -3.85 0.64
C LEU A 45 -13.32 -3.18 1.94
N GLU A 46 -14.20 -3.12 2.95
CA GLU A 46 -13.90 -2.48 4.22
C GLU A 46 -12.82 -3.24 5.01
N ALA A 47 -12.93 -4.56 5.05
CA ALA A 47 -11.94 -5.42 5.69
C ALA A 47 -10.56 -5.24 5.04
N LYS A 48 -10.51 -5.30 3.71
CA LYS A 48 -9.26 -5.15 2.95
C LYS A 48 -8.67 -3.74 3.07
N ALA A 49 -9.52 -2.72 3.12
CA ALA A 49 -9.07 -1.35 3.33
C ALA A 49 -8.44 -1.17 4.72
N ASN A 50 -9.01 -1.80 5.76
CA ASN A 50 -8.44 -1.76 7.11
C ASN A 50 -7.13 -2.55 7.20
N GLU A 51 -7.05 -3.71 6.56
CA GLU A 51 -5.81 -4.50 6.48
C GLU A 51 -4.69 -3.71 5.79
N ILE A 52 -4.98 -3.05 4.67
CA ILE A 52 -3.99 -2.23 3.94
C ILE A 52 -3.58 -0.98 4.73
N LYS A 53 -4.46 -0.42 5.57
CA LYS A 53 -4.10 0.68 6.46
C LYS A 53 -3.17 0.23 7.59
N ALA A 54 -3.36 -0.99 8.07
CA ALA A 54 -2.55 -1.60 9.13
C ALA A 54 -1.25 -2.23 8.59
N SER A 55 -1.16 -2.47 7.28
CA SER A 55 0.01 -3.07 6.64
C SER A 55 0.93 -2.01 6.02
N ILE A 56 2.23 -2.14 6.27
CA ILE A 56 3.25 -1.25 5.71
C ILE A 56 4.20 -2.07 4.85
N LYS A 57 4.35 -1.66 3.60
CA LYS A 57 5.18 -2.39 2.63
C LYS A 57 6.66 -2.06 2.82
N PHE A 58 7.42 -3.02 3.34
CA PHE A 58 8.87 -2.96 3.37
C PHE A 58 9.41 -3.25 1.96
N GLN A 59 9.91 -2.21 1.27
CA GLN A 59 10.57 -2.38 -0.03
C GLN A 59 12.04 -2.02 0.08
N LEU A 60 12.91 -3.04 0.03
CA LEU A 60 14.34 -2.86 -0.05
C LEU A 60 14.71 -2.53 -1.50
N LYS A 61 15.01 -1.25 -1.75
CA LYS A 61 15.69 -0.83 -2.99
C LYS A 61 17.19 -1.09 -2.80
N LYS A 62 18.02 -0.98 -3.84
CA LYS A 62 19.50 -1.11 -3.73
C LYS A 62 20.10 0.01 -2.85
N VAL A 63 19.80 -0.01 -1.55
CA VAL A 63 20.16 0.94 -0.50
C VAL A 63 20.41 0.15 0.79
N LEU A 64 21.34 0.64 1.59
CA LEU A 64 21.80 -0.03 2.82
C LEU A 64 20.87 0.24 4.03
N CYS A 65 20.11 1.34 3.99
CA CYS A 65 19.21 1.75 5.07
C CYS A 65 17.77 1.88 4.56
N MET A 66 16.80 1.42 5.35
CA MET A 66 15.37 1.61 5.11
C MET A 66 14.75 2.38 6.26
N GLY A 67 13.97 3.41 5.94
CA GLY A 67 13.14 4.12 6.90
C GLY A 67 11.68 3.74 6.69
N VAL A 68 11.03 3.20 7.73
CA VAL A 68 9.64 2.76 7.69
C VAL A 68 8.90 3.35 8.89
N ALA A 69 7.66 3.79 8.68
CA ALA A 69 6.82 4.26 9.78
C ALA A 69 6.35 3.04 10.58
N VAL A 70 6.54 3.06 11.91
CA VAL A 70 6.23 1.93 12.80
C VAL A 70 5.07 2.23 13.77
N GLY A 71 4.55 3.45 13.76
CA GLY A 71 3.43 3.85 14.61
C GLY A 71 3.06 5.31 14.47
N ASN A 72 1.93 5.68 15.07
CA ASN A 72 1.48 7.07 15.26
C ASN A 72 1.80 7.51 16.70
N VAL A 73 1.98 8.81 16.93
CA VAL A 73 2.31 9.42 18.23
C VAL A 73 1.28 9.09 19.33
N ALA A 74 0.05 8.74 18.95
CA ALA A 74 -1.01 8.36 19.87
C ALA A 74 -1.02 6.87 20.28
N MET A 75 -0.14 6.02 19.72
CA MET A 75 -0.05 4.60 20.09
C MET A 75 0.76 4.40 21.37
N THR A 76 0.43 3.36 22.14
CA THR A 76 1.19 3.01 23.35
C THR A 76 2.50 2.31 23.02
N ASP A 77 3.51 2.42 23.90
CA ASP A 77 4.84 1.84 23.69
C ASP A 77 4.81 0.32 23.44
N LYS A 78 3.81 -0.38 24.00
CA LYS A 78 3.60 -1.81 23.79
C LYS A 78 3.15 -2.15 22.37
N GLU A 79 2.25 -1.34 21.81
CA GLU A 79 1.79 -1.51 20.43
C GLU A 79 2.90 -1.17 19.44
N LEU A 80 3.70 -0.13 19.72
CA LEU A 80 4.89 0.19 18.93
C LEU A 80 5.91 -0.96 18.97
N TYR A 81 6.14 -1.57 20.14
CA TYR A 81 7.06 -2.70 20.25
C TYR A 81 6.63 -3.87 19.38
N ILE A 82 5.34 -4.21 19.37
CA ILE A 82 4.78 -5.28 18.52
C ILE A 82 4.96 -4.96 17.03
N ASN A 83 4.87 -3.69 16.64
CA ASN A 83 5.06 -3.28 15.23
C ASN A 83 6.54 -3.24 14.78
N ILE A 84 7.48 -3.10 15.73
CA ILE A 84 8.92 -3.01 15.46
C ILE A 84 9.60 -4.39 15.46
N GLN A 85 9.05 -5.33 16.24
CA GLN A 85 9.58 -6.70 16.40
C GLN A 85 9.41 -7.54 15.13
#